data_AF-A0AAD6SW01-F1
#
_entry.id   AF-A0AAD6SW01-F1
#
_cell.length_a   1.000
_cell.length_b   1.000
_cell.length_c   1.000
_cell.angle_alpha   90.00
_cell.angle_beta   90.00
_cell.angle_gamma   90.00
#
_symmetry.space_group_name_H-M   'P 1'
#
loop_
_entity.id
_entity.type
_entity.pdbx_description
1 polymer ?
#
loop_
_entity_poly.entity_id
_entity_poly.type
_entity_poly.pdbx_seq_one_letter_code
_entity_poly.pdbx_strand_id
1 'polypeptide(L)'
;MFGPDNVGPVVPNPMHQLKMYRWRGSRNRWHRISPDRDNGEADIPPSTIEFVSWNVDFNAPMPAQRMETTLRHLEEVVFKCRDGEAPEPCVVLLQEVHAINGLEVILNDPWVREHFFVTPADRNKWPEDTLYGNVTMVDKSIPVVDAYILEFGLSSMQRTGVIVDIRLGAPSPHEHDVILRVINTHLESLSQGNDVRPEQLKLLSKFLKGPGVRGGIIAGDMNPVGPKDAAAPGLLGLQDAWKKGDTDERGFTWGKQPPHERFPAARFDKILYLPKKGYRVDEPRRIGVGLKVVGDRLPGGLWTSDHYGLWTKVHILR
;
A
#
# COMPACT_ATOMS: atom_id res chain seq x y z
N MET A 1 46.31 -4.02 10.75
CA MET A 1 45.65 -4.08 12.07
C MET A 1 44.30 -3.40 11.88
N PHE A 2 43.24 -4.17 11.65
CA PHE A 2 41.89 -3.62 11.48
C PHE A 2 41.36 -3.27 12.86
N GLY A 3 40.99 -2.00 13.05
CA GLY A 3 40.41 -1.53 14.31
C GLY A 3 39.07 -2.22 14.58
N PRO A 4 38.62 -2.27 15.85
CA PRO A 4 37.36 -2.90 16.20
C PRO A 4 36.23 -2.19 15.46
N ASP A 5 35.41 -3.00 14.78
CA ASP A 5 34.17 -2.57 14.16
C ASP A 5 33.36 -1.80 15.20
N ASN A 6 33.26 -0.48 15.02
CA ASN A 6 32.44 0.39 15.83
C ASN A 6 30.99 0.16 15.41
N VAL A 7 30.46 -1.01 15.75
CA VAL A 7 29.06 -1.36 15.54
C VAL A 7 28.29 -0.57 16.61
N GLY A 8 27.77 0.59 16.20
CA GLY A 8 26.85 1.36 17.04
C GLY A 8 25.65 0.52 17.50
N PRO A 9 24.82 1.04 18.42
CA PRO A 9 23.69 0.29 18.96
C PRO A 9 22.79 -0.22 17.83
N VAL A 10 22.52 -1.53 17.83
CA VAL A 10 21.56 -2.16 16.91
C VAL A 10 20.18 -1.67 17.28
N VAL A 11 19.58 -0.83 16.44
CA VAL A 11 18.20 -0.41 16.62
C VAL A 11 17.29 -1.55 16.12
N PRO A 12 16.47 -2.17 17.00
CA PRO A 12 15.62 -3.29 16.60
C PRO A 12 14.60 -2.83 15.56
N ASN A 13 14.21 -3.73 14.66
CA ASN A 13 13.06 -3.53 13.77
C ASN A 13 11.97 -4.51 14.20
N PRO A 14 11.13 -4.17 15.20
CA PRO A 14 10.09 -5.05 15.68
C PRO A 14 9.19 -5.50 14.53
N MET A 15 8.86 -6.79 14.52
CA MET A 15 7.91 -7.34 13.58
C MET A 15 6.82 -8.06 14.36
N HIS A 16 5.58 -7.68 14.11
CA HIS A 16 4.43 -8.22 14.79
C HIS A 16 3.52 -8.90 13.77
N GLN A 17 3.03 -10.09 14.10
CA GLN A 17 2.00 -10.72 13.29
C GLN A 17 0.71 -9.90 13.41
N LEU A 18 0.19 -9.45 12.28
CA LEU A 18 -1.12 -8.83 12.18
C LEU A 18 -2.19 -9.90 12.03
N LYS A 19 -3.43 -9.45 12.19
CA LYS A 19 -4.60 -10.23 11.81
C LYS A 19 -5.36 -9.48 10.74
N MET A 20 -5.93 -10.22 9.80
CA MET A 20 -6.88 -9.68 8.84
C MET A 20 -8.28 -9.70 9.47
N TYR A 21 -9.08 -8.69 9.17
CA TYR A 21 -10.42 -8.55 9.72
C TYR A 21 -11.44 -8.48 8.59
N ARG A 22 -12.59 -9.14 8.79
CA ARG A 22 -13.76 -9.02 7.93
C ARG A 22 -14.95 -8.50 8.72
N TRP A 23 -15.78 -7.69 8.12
CA TRP A 23 -17.06 -7.35 8.73
C TRP A 23 -17.98 -8.58 8.73
N ARG A 24 -18.67 -8.84 9.85
CA ARG A 24 -19.75 -9.82 9.92
C ARG A 24 -21.05 -9.10 10.25
N GLY A 25 -21.87 -8.85 9.22
CA GLY A 25 -23.17 -8.17 9.36
C GLY A 25 -24.07 -8.81 10.41
N SER A 26 -24.13 -10.14 10.47
CA SER A 26 -24.91 -10.88 11.48
C SER A 26 -24.50 -10.63 12.94
N ARG A 27 -23.29 -10.10 13.18
CA ARG A 27 -22.77 -9.77 14.51
C ARG A 27 -22.50 -8.28 14.69
N ASN A 28 -22.79 -7.47 13.68
CA ASN A 28 -22.51 -6.04 13.64
C ASN A 28 -21.10 -5.66 14.15
N ARG A 29 -20.08 -6.44 13.75
CA ARG A 29 -18.69 -6.23 14.20
C ARG A 29 -17.65 -6.75 13.21
N TRP A 30 -16.47 -6.16 13.28
CA TRP A 30 -15.26 -6.71 12.65
C TRP A 30 -14.84 -7.98 13.37
N HIS A 31 -14.55 -9.03 12.60
CA HIS A 31 -14.11 -10.32 13.10
C HIS A 31 -12.75 -10.67 12.49
N ARG A 32 -11.81 -11.05 13.35
CA ARG A 32 -10.55 -11.64 12.93
C ARG A 32 -10.83 -12.88 12.08
N ILE A 33 -10.19 -12.97 10.92
CA ILE A 33 -10.27 -14.16 10.09
C ILE A 33 -9.23 -15.20 10.52
N SER A 34 -9.55 -16.47 10.28
CA SER A 34 -8.59 -17.57 10.27
C SER A 34 -8.39 -17.97 8.81
N PRO A 35 -7.19 -17.83 8.23
CA PRO A 35 -6.92 -18.14 6.82
C PRO A 35 -7.55 -19.47 6.35
N ASP A 36 -7.43 -20.53 7.15
CA ASP A 36 -7.95 -21.87 6.79
C ASP A 36 -9.49 -21.98 6.78
N ARG A 37 -10.22 -21.05 7.41
CA ARG A 37 -11.68 -21.13 7.58
C ARG A 37 -12.46 -20.01 6.92
N ASP A 38 -11.82 -18.84 6.77
CA ASP A 38 -12.50 -17.59 6.41
C ASP A 38 -12.07 -17.04 5.05
N ASN A 39 -11.00 -17.57 4.43
CA ASN A 39 -10.88 -17.53 2.98
C ASN A 39 -12.12 -18.24 2.45
N GLY A 40 -13.08 -17.49 1.90
CA GLY A 40 -14.38 -18.04 1.48
C GLY A 40 -14.24 -19.14 0.44
N GLU A 41 -15.36 -19.67 -0.04
CA GLU A 41 -15.49 -20.70 -1.10
C GLU A 41 -14.95 -20.26 -2.49
N ALA A 42 -13.90 -19.44 -2.56
CA ALA A 42 -13.14 -19.30 -3.80
C ALA A 42 -12.36 -20.61 -4.01
N ASP A 43 -13.03 -21.60 -4.63
CA ASP A 43 -12.42 -22.88 -5.03
C ASP A 43 -11.18 -22.65 -5.92
N ILE A 44 -11.10 -21.50 -6.59
CA ILE A 44 -10.04 -21.15 -7.53
C ILE A 44 -9.52 -19.73 -7.23
N PRO A 45 -8.27 -19.57 -6.73
CA PRO A 45 -7.67 -18.26 -6.55
C PRO A 45 -7.52 -17.49 -7.88
N PRO A 46 -7.69 -16.15 -7.89
CA PRO A 46 -7.61 -15.37 -9.13
C PRO A 46 -6.18 -15.35 -9.68
N SER A 47 -6.05 -15.34 -11.01
CA SER A 47 -4.76 -15.23 -11.70
C SER A 47 -4.35 -13.79 -12.02
N THR A 48 -5.31 -12.86 -11.95
CA THR A 48 -5.10 -11.44 -12.16
C THR A 48 -5.80 -10.67 -11.05
N ILE A 49 -5.14 -9.65 -10.53
CA ILE A 49 -5.73 -8.71 -9.58
C ILE A 49 -5.52 -7.28 -10.04
N GLU A 50 -6.46 -6.41 -9.68
CA GLU A 50 -6.23 -4.97 -9.70
C GLU A 50 -5.48 -4.54 -8.45
N PHE A 51 -4.63 -3.51 -8.58
CA PHE A 51 -3.71 -3.13 -7.51
C PHE A 51 -3.63 -1.61 -7.42
N VAL A 52 -3.90 -1.07 -6.22
CA VAL A 52 -3.89 0.35 -5.93
C VAL A 52 -2.89 0.67 -4.84
N SER A 53 -2.17 1.79 -4.99
CA SER A 53 -1.41 2.42 -3.92
C SER A 53 -1.69 3.91 -3.89
N TRP A 54 -1.95 4.48 -2.70
CA TRP A 54 -2.23 5.91 -2.56
C TRP A 54 -1.89 6.44 -1.17
N ASN A 55 -1.02 7.45 -1.11
CA ASN A 55 -0.89 8.32 0.06
C ASN A 55 -2.14 9.23 0.14
N VAL A 56 -2.87 9.16 1.26
CA VAL A 56 -4.11 9.90 1.48
C VAL A 56 -3.96 11.06 2.45
N ASP A 57 -2.75 11.58 2.62
CA ASP A 57 -2.39 12.82 3.34
C ASP A 57 -3.13 13.00 4.67
N PHE A 58 -2.60 12.43 5.75
CA PHE A 58 -3.29 12.45 7.04
C PHE A 58 -3.40 13.87 7.61
N ASN A 59 -2.54 14.79 7.16
CA ASN A 59 -2.30 16.07 7.79
C ASN A 59 -3.23 17.17 7.23
N ALA A 60 -3.79 16.98 6.04
CA ALA A 60 -4.80 17.90 5.51
C ALA A 60 -6.10 17.94 6.35
N PRO A 61 -6.80 19.09 6.37
CA PRO A 61 -8.11 19.24 7.02
C PRO A 61 -9.15 18.22 6.55
N MET A 62 -10.22 18.04 7.32
CA MET A 62 -11.37 17.19 6.97
C MET A 62 -10.98 15.73 6.61
N PRO A 63 -10.19 15.03 7.44
CA PRO A 63 -9.70 13.69 7.13
C PRO A 63 -10.83 12.66 6.89
N ALA A 64 -11.98 12.81 7.56
CA ALA A 64 -13.13 11.94 7.37
C ALA A 64 -13.73 12.10 5.95
N GLN A 65 -14.10 13.33 5.58
CA GLN A 65 -14.71 13.62 4.28
C GLN A 65 -13.77 13.33 3.11
N ARG A 66 -12.46 13.56 3.31
CA ARG A 66 -11.44 13.17 2.34
C ARG A 66 -11.38 11.66 2.19
N MET A 67 -11.35 10.90 3.28
CA MET A 67 -11.39 9.44 3.20
C MET A 67 -12.68 8.92 2.54
N GLU A 68 -13.85 9.47 2.87
CA GLU A 68 -15.11 9.13 2.20
C GLU A 68 -15.01 9.36 0.70
N THR A 69 -14.52 10.54 0.29
CA THR A 69 -14.33 10.88 -1.12
C THR A 69 -13.32 9.93 -1.81
N THR A 70 -12.24 9.56 -1.12
CA THR A 70 -11.27 8.55 -1.59
C THR A 70 -11.96 7.22 -1.86
N LEU A 71 -12.74 6.71 -0.90
CA LEU A 71 -13.41 5.41 -1.03
C LEU A 71 -14.45 5.43 -2.16
N ARG A 72 -15.27 6.48 -2.26
CA ARG A 72 -16.22 6.65 -3.37
C ARG A 72 -15.50 6.70 -4.73
N HIS A 73 -14.39 7.42 -4.82
CA HIS A 73 -13.59 7.46 -6.06
C HIS A 73 -13.02 6.09 -6.43
N LEU A 74 -12.52 5.33 -5.44
CA LEU A 74 -12.04 3.97 -5.67
C LEU A 74 -13.18 3.07 -6.19
N GLU A 75 -14.31 3.06 -5.51
CA GLU A 75 -15.48 2.25 -5.88
C GLU A 75 -16.03 2.63 -7.26
N GLU A 76 -16.44 3.87 -7.44
CA GLU A 76 -17.27 4.29 -8.57
C GLU A 76 -16.45 4.60 -9.83
N VAL A 77 -15.21 5.08 -9.67
CA VAL A 77 -14.40 5.59 -10.80
C VAL A 77 -13.25 4.64 -11.14
N VAL A 78 -12.53 4.16 -10.15
CA VAL A 78 -11.35 3.31 -10.36
C VAL A 78 -11.76 1.89 -10.67
N PHE A 79 -12.53 1.26 -9.78
CA PHE A 79 -13.05 -0.10 -9.91
C PHE A 79 -14.34 -0.16 -10.72
N LYS A 80 -15.03 0.98 -10.88
CA LYS A 80 -16.26 1.10 -11.66
C LYS A 80 -17.38 0.17 -11.19
N CYS A 81 -17.43 -0.07 -9.88
CA CYS A 81 -18.51 -0.79 -9.24
C CYS A 81 -19.81 -0.02 -9.47
N ARG A 82 -20.87 -0.73 -9.85
CA ARG A 82 -22.24 -0.22 -9.76
C ARG A 82 -22.74 -0.38 -8.32
N ASP A 83 -23.86 0.27 -7.99
CA ASP A 83 -24.45 0.17 -6.66
C ASP A 83 -24.63 -1.29 -6.21
N GLY A 84 -23.88 -1.68 -5.17
CA GLY A 84 -23.89 -3.03 -4.59
C GLY A 84 -23.09 -4.09 -5.36
N GLU A 85 -22.36 -3.72 -6.41
CA GLU A 85 -21.49 -4.63 -7.16
C GLU A 85 -20.11 -4.74 -6.50
N ALA A 86 -19.60 -5.97 -6.42
CA ALA A 86 -18.23 -6.21 -5.96
C ALA A 86 -17.21 -5.69 -6.99
N PRO A 87 -16.02 -5.22 -6.55
CA PRO A 87 -14.94 -4.98 -7.48
C PRO A 87 -14.43 -6.30 -8.07
N GLU A 88 -13.75 -6.23 -9.21
CA GLU A 88 -12.84 -7.30 -9.62
C GLU A 88 -11.81 -7.57 -8.51
N PRO A 89 -11.23 -8.78 -8.41
CA PRO A 89 -10.26 -9.11 -7.37
C PRO A 89 -9.18 -8.05 -7.25
N CYS A 90 -9.09 -7.38 -6.10
CA CYS A 90 -8.20 -6.23 -5.95
C CYS A 90 -7.52 -6.11 -4.58
N VAL A 91 -6.40 -5.39 -4.56
CA VAL A 91 -5.66 -5.01 -3.35
C VAL A 91 -5.45 -3.50 -3.35
N VAL A 92 -5.78 -2.86 -2.23
CA VAL A 92 -5.67 -1.40 -2.05
C VAL A 92 -4.73 -1.10 -0.89
N LEU A 93 -3.68 -0.34 -1.17
CA LEU A 93 -2.68 0.10 -0.21
C LEU A 93 -2.82 1.59 0.05
N LEU A 94 -3.22 1.96 1.27
CA LEU A 94 -3.33 3.35 1.70
C LEU A 94 -2.20 3.70 2.66
N GLN A 95 -1.53 4.82 2.42
CA GLN A 95 -0.54 5.41 3.31
C GLN A 95 -1.12 6.68 3.93
N GLU A 96 -0.61 7.08 5.09
CA GLU A 96 -1.09 8.28 5.79
C GLU A 96 -2.60 8.28 6.07
N VAL A 97 -3.14 7.13 6.46
CA VAL A 97 -4.51 7.08 6.98
C VAL A 97 -4.52 7.74 8.35
N HIS A 98 -5.27 8.83 8.50
CA HIS A 98 -5.45 9.51 9.79
C HIS A 98 -5.98 8.54 10.85
N ALA A 99 -5.33 8.50 12.01
CA ALA A 99 -5.45 7.36 12.93
C ALA A 99 -6.82 7.18 13.59
N ILE A 100 -7.57 8.27 13.73
CA ILE A 100 -8.94 8.24 14.26
C ILE A 100 -9.93 8.30 13.10
N ASN A 101 -10.12 9.50 12.54
CA ASN A 101 -11.17 9.76 11.56
C ASN A 101 -11.03 8.94 10.26
N GLY A 102 -9.82 8.81 9.71
CA GLY A 102 -9.61 8.07 8.46
C GLY A 102 -9.86 6.58 8.63
N LEU A 103 -9.29 5.98 9.68
CA LEU A 103 -9.52 4.57 10.00
C LEU A 103 -10.99 4.28 10.33
N GLU A 104 -11.64 5.17 11.08
CA GLU A 104 -13.06 5.03 11.42
C GLU A 104 -13.95 5.04 10.18
N VAL A 105 -13.70 5.94 9.22
CA VAL A 105 -14.44 5.96 7.94
C VAL A 105 -14.25 4.65 7.19
N ILE A 106 -13.02 4.16 7.02
CA ILE A 106 -12.74 2.88 6.34
C ILE A 106 -13.51 1.74 7.01
N LEU A 107 -13.50 1.66 8.34
CA LEU A 107 -14.12 0.57 9.08
C LEU A 107 -15.65 0.66 9.16
N ASN A 108 -16.24 1.81 8.83
CA ASN A 108 -17.69 2.04 8.81
C ASN A 108 -18.29 2.08 7.40
N ASP A 109 -17.47 2.24 6.37
CA ASP A 109 -17.92 2.32 4.98
C ASP A 109 -18.62 1.00 4.54
N PRO A 110 -19.85 1.07 4.00
CA PRO A 110 -20.60 -0.12 3.60
C PRO A 110 -19.91 -0.96 2.52
N TRP A 111 -19.29 -0.34 1.53
CA TRP A 111 -18.58 -1.04 0.45
C TRP A 111 -17.34 -1.75 0.98
N VAL A 112 -16.57 -1.08 1.85
CA VAL A 112 -15.42 -1.72 2.51
C VAL A 112 -15.87 -2.91 3.35
N ARG A 113 -16.91 -2.75 4.17
CA ARG A 113 -17.46 -3.81 5.00
C ARG A 113 -17.93 -5.01 4.19
N GLU A 114 -18.56 -4.76 3.05
CA GLU A 114 -19.11 -5.82 2.20
C GLU A 114 -18.02 -6.58 1.44
N HIS A 115 -17.01 -5.89 0.90
CA HIS A 115 -16.11 -6.50 -0.08
C HIS A 115 -14.68 -6.77 0.41
N PHE A 116 -14.22 -6.18 1.51
CA PHE A 116 -12.79 -6.24 1.87
C PHE A 116 -12.49 -6.94 3.20
N PHE A 117 -11.34 -7.61 3.22
CA PHE A 117 -10.53 -7.82 4.41
C PHE A 117 -9.66 -6.58 4.67
N VAL A 118 -9.51 -6.17 5.94
CA VAL A 118 -8.75 -4.96 6.32
C VAL A 118 -7.66 -5.29 7.33
N THR A 119 -6.46 -4.72 7.16
CA THR A 119 -5.42 -4.70 8.18
C THR A 119 -4.47 -3.49 8.06
N PRO A 120 -3.98 -2.92 9.17
CA PRO A 120 -4.53 -3.07 10.51
C PRO A 120 -5.94 -2.47 10.60
N ALA A 121 -6.80 -3.09 11.42
CA ALA A 121 -8.16 -2.61 11.70
C ALA A 121 -8.27 -1.96 13.10
N ASP A 122 -7.13 -1.69 13.73
CA ASP A 122 -7.01 -1.06 15.05
C ASP A 122 -5.74 -0.21 15.04
N ARG A 123 -5.87 1.07 15.39
CA ARG A 123 -4.75 2.02 15.43
C ARG A 123 -3.64 1.59 16.40
N ASN A 124 -3.96 0.81 17.42
CA ASN A 124 -2.98 0.30 18.40
C ASN A 124 -2.03 -0.76 17.80
N LYS A 125 -2.16 -1.04 16.49
CA LYS A 125 -1.23 -1.88 15.73
C LYS A 125 -0.19 -1.06 14.97
N TRP A 126 -0.34 0.25 14.91
CA TRP A 126 0.72 1.13 14.48
C TRP A 126 1.63 1.49 15.66
N PRO A 127 2.81 2.10 15.42
CA PRO A 127 3.68 2.56 16.49
C PRO A 127 2.93 3.46 17.48
N GLU A 128 3.32 3.38 18.74
CA GLU A 128 2.69 4.10 19.85
C GLU A 128 2.63 5.62 19.57
N ASP A 129 1.52 6.24 19.97
CA ASP A 129 1.24 7.68 19.83
C ASP A 129 1.27 8.26 18.40
N THR A 130 1.25 7.42 17.36
CA THR A 130 1.15 7.92 15.98
C THR A 130 -0.21 8.55 15.67
N LEU A 131 -0.19 9.58 14.83
CA LEU A 131 -1.38 10.26 14.30
C LEU A 131 -1.87 9.64 12.99
N TYR A 132 -1.13 8.72 12.40
CA TYR A 132 -1.45 8.08 11.13
C TYR A 132 -0.82 6.70 11.00
N GLY A 133 -1.24 5.95 9.99
CA GLY A 133 -0.54 4.75 9.58
C GLY A 133 -0.97 4.22 8.23
N ASN A 134 -0.52 3.02 7.92
CA ASN A 134 -0.80 2.37 6.65
C ASN A 134 -1.93 1.35 6.83
N VAL A 135 -2.83 1.28 5.85
CA VAL A 135 -3.93 0.30 5.79
C VAL A 135 -3.86 -0.45 4.47
N THR A 136 -3.97 -1.77 4.54
CA THR A 136 -4.10 -2.66 3.38
C THR A 136 -5.49 -3.27 3.39
N MET A 137 -6.22 -3.09 2.28
CA MET A 137 -7.49 -3.75 2.02
C MET A 137 -7.29 -4.80 0.92
N VAL A 138 -7.82 -5.99 1.14
CA VAL A 138 -7.78 -7.10 0.18
C VAL A 138 -9.21 -7.53 -0.11
N ASP A 139 -9.60 -7.55 -1.37
CA ASP A 139 -10.91 -8.05 -1.77
C ASP A 139 -11.12 -9.50 -1.27
N LYS A 140 -12.34 -9.79 -0.80
CA LYS A 140 -12.66 -11.06 -0.13
C LYS A 140 -12.62 -12.28 -1.06
N SER A 141 -12.61 -12.09 -2.39
CA SER A 141 -12.40 -13.19 -3.35
C SER A 141 -10.94 -13.64 -3.40
N ILE A 142 -10.00 -12.88 -2.85
CA ILE A 142 -8.58 -13.22 -2.79
C ILE A 142 -8.29 -13.91 -1.45
N PRO A 143 -7.86 -15.19 -1.43
CA PRO A 143 -7.47 -15.84 -0.20
C PRO A 143 -6.23 -15.17 0.41
N VAL A 144 -6.31 -14.80 1.68
CA VAL A 144 -5.18 -14.24 2.45
C VAL A 144 -4.54 -15.34 3.28
N VAL A 145 -3.22 -15.42 3.24
CA VAL A 145 -2.42 -16.44 3.92
C VAL A 145 -1.94 -15.92 5.27
N ASP A 146 -1.31 -14.75 5.30
CA ASP A 146 -0.76 -14.17 6.52
C ASP A 146 -0.61 -12.65 6.40
N ALA A 147 -0.42 -11.98 7.55
CA ALA A 147 -0.17 -10.55 7.60
C ALA A 147 0.77 -10.19 8.75
N TYR A 148 1.62 -9.19 8.51
CA TYR A 148 2.61 -8.69 9.47
C TYR A 148 2.71 -7.16 9.38
N ILE A 149 3.18 -6.55 10.45
CA ILE A 149 3.67 -5.18 10.44
C ILE A 149 5.11 -5.16 10.90
N LEU A 150 5.95 -4.53 10.11
CA LEU A 150 7.33 -4.22 10.45
C LEU A 150 7.41 -2.76 10.87
N GLU A 151 7.91 -2.51 12.06
CA GLU A 151 8.26 -1.18 12.54
C GLU A 151 9.73 -0.91 12.23
N PHE A 152 10.01 0.17 11.50
CA PHE A 152 11.39 0.53 11.20
C PHE A 152 12.03 1.11 12.47
N GLY A 153 13.05 0.43 12.98
CA GLY A 153 13.81 0.91 14.14
C GLY A 153 14.48 2.25 13.85
N LEU A 154 15.07 2.38 12.66
CA LEU A 154 15.59 3.63 12.15
C LEU A 154 14.46 4.39 11.47
N SER A 155 13.57 4.98 12.27
CA SER A 155 12.54 5.89 11.80
C SER A 155 12.29 7.00 12.80
N SER A 156 12.25 8.25 12.33
CA SER A 156 11.86 9.42 13.13
C SER A 156 10.38 9.75 13.00
N MET A 157 9.72 9.19 11.98
CA MET A 157 8.33 9.44 11.61
C MET A 157 7.44 8.19 11.75
N GLN A 158 7.77 7.30 12.68
CA GLN A 158 6.98 6.10 12.99
C GLN A 158 6.58 5.26 11.74
N ARG A 159 7.50 5.13 10.79
CA ARG A 159 7.30 4.46 9.50
C ARG A 159 7.21 2.94 9.67
N THR A 160 6.39 2.32 8.83
CA THR A 160 6.14 0.87 8.87
C THR A 160 6.07 0.25 7.47
N GLY A 161 6.24 -1.07 7.43
CA GLY A 161 5.84 -1.92 6.31
C GLY A 161 4.71 -2.86 6.72
N VAL A 162 3.51 -2.68 6.17
CA VAL A 162 2.40 -3.64 6.33
C VAL A 162 2.54 -4.69 5.23
N ILE A 163 2.79 -5.93 5.64
CA ILE A 163 3.10 -7.07 4.78
C ILE A 163 1.88 -7.98 4.77
N VAL A 164 1.36 -8.33 3.59
CA VAL A 164 0.23 -9.24 3.43
C VAL A 164 0.58 -10.27 2.37
N ASP A 165 0.43 -11.54 2.71
CA ASP A 165 0.61 -12.65 1.79
C ASP A 165 -0.73 -13.07 1.23
N ILE A 166 -0.88 -13.00 -0.10
CA ILE A 166 -2.11 -13.37 -0.82
C ILE A 166 -1.85 -14.57 -1.70
N ARG A 167 -2.88 -15.40 -1.90
CA ARG A 167 -2.83 -16.57 -2.76
C ARG A 167 -3.50 -16.27 -4.09
N LEU A 168 -2.79 -16.55 -5.18
CA LEU A 168 -3.22 -16.34 -6.56
C LEU A 168 -3.05 -17.63 -7.35
N GLY A 169 -3.83 -17.82 -8.40
CA GLY A 169 -3.81 -19.03 -9.22
C GLY A 169 -2.98 -18.83 -10.49
N ALA A 170 -2.12 -19.77 -10.82
CA ALA A 170 -1.49 -19.80 -12.14
C ALA A 170 -2.52 -20.23 -13.21
N PRO A 171 -2.56 -19.55 -14.37
CA PRO A 171 -3.52 -19.89 -15.42
C PRO A 171 -3.22 -21.26 -16.05
N SER A 172 -4.26 -21.89 -16.60
CA SER A 172 -4.17 -23.15 -17.36
C SER A 172 -3.09 -23.09 -18.46
N PRO A 173 -2.34 -24.18 -18.73
CA PRO A 173 -2.48 -25.53 -18.16
C PRO A 173 -1.62 -25.79 -16.92
N HIS A 174 -1.01 -24.78 -16.31
CA HIS A 174 -0.07 -24.94 -15.19
C HIS A 174 -0.76 -24.55 -13.88
N GLU A 175 -1.93 -25.15 -13.61
CA GLU A 175 -2.79 -24.81 -12.48
C GLU A 175 -2.10 -25.15 -11.15
N HIS A 176 -1.58 -24.12 -10.51
CA HIS A 176 -1.02 -24.20 -9.16
C HIS A 176 -1.19 -22.87 -8.43
N ASP A 177 -1.31 -22.96 -7.12
CA ASP A 177 -1.38 -21.79 -6.27
C ASP A 177 0.00 -21.16 -6.09
N VAL A 178 0.03 -19.83 -6.10
CA VAL A 178 1.19 -19.00 -5.90
C VAL A 178 0.90 -18.03 -4.76
N ILE A 179 1.77 -18.00 -3.76
CA ILE A 179 1.72 -16.98 -2.71
C ILE A 179 2.56 -15.78 -3.16
N LEU A 180 1.89 -14.64 -3.33
CA LEU A 180 2.49 -13.36 -3.65
C LEU A 180 2.47 -12.47 -2.40
N ARG A 181 3.63 -11.92 -2.04
CA ARG A 181 3.74 -10.98 -0.93
C ARG A 181 3.49 -9.54 -1.40
N VAL A 182 2.62 -8.83 -0.71
CA VAL A 182 2.36 -7.40 -0.94
C VAL A 182 2.80 -6.62 0.28
N ILE A 183 3.58 -5.56 0.07
CA ILE A 183 4.09 -4.71 1.13
C ILE A 183 3.64 -3.26 0.87
N ASN A 184 2.82 -2.74 1.78
CA ASN A 184 2.42 -1.34 1.85
C ASN A 184 3.35 -0.57 2.77
N THR A 185 4.01 0.46 2.27
CA THR A 185 4.92 1.27 3.07
C THR A 185 4.84 2.75 2.75
N HIS A 186 5.27 3.55 3.71
CA HIS A 186 5.60 4.95 3.51
C HIS A 186 7.01 5.13 4.08
N LEU A 187 8.00 5.40 3.23
CA LEU A 187 9.39 5.56 3.65
C LEU A 187 9.67 6.94 4.24
N GLU A 188 10.75 7.07 5.02
CA GLU A 188 11.12 8.31 5.71
C GLU A 188 11.08 9.55 4.81
N SER A 189 10.34 10.59 5.20
CA SER A 189 10.17 11.79 4.37
C SER A 189 11.33 12.77 4.52
N LEU A 190 11.32 13.81 3.69
CA LEU A 190 12.25 14.94 3.73
C LEU A 190 13.73 14.52 3.56
N SER A 191 14.63 15.49 3.66
CA SER A 191 16.07 15.24 3.54
C SER A 191 16.65 14.42 4.69
N GLN A 192 16.00 14.41 5.85
CA GLN A 192 16.40 13.61 7.02
C GLN A 192 16.33 12.10 6.71
N GLY A 193 15.43 11.70 5.81
CA GLY A 193 15.31 10.32 5.36
C GLY A 193 16.36 9.84 4.36
N ASN A 194 17.25 10.72 3.84
CA ASN A 194 18.15 10.39 2.73
C ASN A 194 19.01 9.14 2.95
N ASP A 195 19.52 8.95 4.17
CA ASP A 195 20.34 7.78 4.50
C ASP A 195 19.52 6.62 5.06
N VAL A 196 18.27 6.87 5.44
CA VAL A 196 17.38 5.90 6.09
C VAL A 196 16.51 5.16 5.07
N ARG A 197 15.91 5.85 4.09
CA ARG A 197 15.02 5.25 3.10
C ARG A 197 15.63 4.09 2.32
N PRO A 198 16.90 4.15 1.85
CA PRO A 198 17.50 3.01 1.15
C PRO A 198 17.62 1.78 2.05
N GLU A 199 17.91 1.95 3.34
CA GLU A 199 17.99 0.85 4.31
C GLU A 199 16.60 0.31 4.68
N GLN A 200 15.58 1.16 4.80
CA GLN A 200 14.18 0.75 4.96
C GLN A 200 13.73 -0.09 3.76
N LEU A 201 13.93 0.40 2.53
CA LEU A 201 13.59 -0.33 1.30
C LEU A 201 14.38 -1.65 1.19
N LYS A 202 15.67 -1.63 1.53
CA LYS A 202 16.51 -2.83 1.57
C LYS A 202 15.99 -3.86 2.55
N LEU A 203 15.55 -3.43 3.73
CA LEU A 203 14.94 -4.33 4.72
C LEU A 203 13.66 -4.96 4.16
N LEU A 204 12.75 -4.16 3.58
CA LEU A 204 11.53 -4.68 2.96
C LEU A 204 11.82 -5.65 1.80
N SER A 205 12.84 -5.36 0.98
CA SER A 205 13.22 -6.20 -0.17
C SER A 205 13.61 -7.63 0.22
N LYS A 206 14.12 -7.82 1.44
CA LYS A 206 14.45 -9.15 1.98
C LYS A 206 13.20 -9.99 2.16
N PHE A 207 12.06 -9.38 2.53
CA PHE A 207 10.81 -10.11 2.72
C PHE A 207 10.24 -10.65 1.41
N LEU A 208 10.62 -10.11 0.25
CA LEU A 208 10.19 -10.67 -1.04
C LEU A 208 10.93 -11.97 -1.40
N LYS A 209 11.94 -12.35 -0.61
CA LYS A 209 12.81 -13.51 -0.85
C LYS A 209 12.75 -14.40 0.40
N GLY A 210 12.01 -15.50 0.34
CA GLY A 210 11.91 -16.41 1.47
C GLY A 210 11.14 -17.69 1.14
N PRO A 211 11.23 -18.72 2.00
CA PRO A 211 10.40 -19.92 1.84
C PRO A 211 8.92 -19.54 1.95
N GLY A 212 8.09 -20.19 1.12
CA GLY A 212 6.64 -20.00 1.14
C GLY A 212 6.11 -18.82 0.32
N VAL A 213 6.96 -17.93 -0.21
CA VAL A 213 6.54 -16.86 -1.13
C VAL A 213 7.27 -16.96 -2.47
N ARG A 214 6.55 -16.69 -3.57
CA ARG A 214 7.13 -16.70 -4.93
C ARG A 214 8.00 -15.48 -5.21
N GLY A 215 7.62 -14.36 -4.60
CA GLY A 215 8.15 -13.03 -4.79
C GLY A 215 7.15 -12.04 -4.19
N GLY A 216 7.18 -10.81 -4.68
CA GLY A 216 6.19 -9.84 -4.28
C GLY A 216 6.36 -8.44 -4.85
N ILE A 217 5.59 -7.55 -4.27
CA ILE A 217 5.45 -6.14 -4.63
C ILE A 217 5.65 -5.31 -3.35
N ILE A 218 6.43 -4.24 -3.45
CA ILE A 218 6.52 -3.17 -2.45
C ILE A 218 5.97 -1.92 -3.12
N ALA A 219 4.93 -1.34 -2.54
CA ALA A 219 4.30 -0.16 -3.09
C ALA A 219 3.90 0.83 -1.99
N GLY A 220 3.79 2.08 -2.39
CA GLY A 220 3.51 3.20 -1.50
C GLY A 220 4.34 4.42 -1.83
N ASP A 221 4.35 5.34 -0.88
CA ASP A 221 5.13 6.56 -0.94
C ASP A 221 6.59 6.28 -0.56
N MET A 222 7.46 6.32 -1.56
CA MET A 222 8.89 6.04 -1.38
C MET A 222 9.70 7.29 -1.04
N ASN A 223 9.10 8.49 -1.07
CA ASN A 223 9.77 9.77 -0.83
C ASN A 223 11.18 9.91 -1.45
N PRO A 224 11.42 9.53 -2.72
CA PRO A 224 12.74 9.69 -3.32
C PRO A 224 13.08 11.18 -3.43
N VAL A 225 14.14 11.60 -2.74
CA VAL A 225 14.62 13.00 -2.77
C VAL A 225 15.86 13.11 -3.65
N GLY A 226 16.70 12.07 -3.71
CA GLY A 226 18.00 12.15 -4.39
C GLY A 226 18.44 10.90 -5.13
N PRO A 227 19.65 10.94 -5.72
CA PRO A 227 20.18 9.84 -6.56
C PRO A 227 20.29 8.50 -5.83
N LYS A 228 20.56 8.51 -4.52
CA LYS A 228 20.58 7.27 -3.71
C LYS A 228 19.23 6.56 -3.74
N ASP A 229 18.15 7.31 -3.56
CA ASP A 229 16.79 6.76 -3.60
C ASP A 229 16.42 6.24 -4.99
N ALA A 230 16.78 7.01 -6.03
CA ALA A 230 16.53 6.61 -7.42
C ALA A 230 17.27 5.31 -7.80
N ALA A 231 18.48 5.10 -7.30
CA ALA A 231 19.28 3.90 -7.58
C ALA A 231 18.89 2.69 -6.71
N ALA A 232 18.34 2.92 -5.51
CA ALA A 232 18.11 1.88 -4.51
C ALA A 232 17.28 0.67 -5.03
N PRO A 233 16.15 0.86 -5.76
CA PRO A 233 15.40 -0.28 -6.30
C PRO A 233 16.25 -1.22 -7.15
N GLY A 234 17.03 -0.67 -8.09
CA GLY A 234 17.87 -1.45 -8.99
C GLY A 234 18.97 -2.22 -8.25
N LEU A 235 19.62 -1.58 -7.25
CA LEU A 235 20.64 -2.22 -6.41
C LEU A 235 20.09 -3.39 -5.58
N LEU A 236 18.79 -3.38 -5.26
CA LEU A 236 18.12 -4.44 -4.51
C LEU A 236 17.55 -5.55 -5.42
N GLY A 237 17.71 -5.40 -6.74
CA GLY A 237 17.16 -6.29 -7.76
C GLY A 237 15.66 -6.12 -7.95
N LEU A 238 15.10 -4.98 -7.56
CA LEU A 238 13.70 -4.61 -7.79
C LEU A 238 13.56 -3.88 -9.12
N GLN A 239 12.40 -4.03 -9.74
CA GLN A 239 12.01 -3.30 -10.93
C GLN A 239 10.83 -2.37 -10.60
N ASP A 240 10.87 -1.13 -11.09
CA ASP A 240 9.70 -0.23 -11.06
C ASP A 240 8.74 -0.62 -12.19
N ALA A 241 7.45 -0.72 -11.86
CA ALA A 241 6.39 -0.94 -12.85
C ALA A 241 6.28 0.24 -13.84
N TRP A 242 6.63 1.46 -13.43
CA TRP A 242 6.82 2.59 -14.32
C TRP A 242 8.19 2.55 -15.00
N LYS A 243 8.19 2.47 -16.33
CA LYS A 243 9.42 2.23 -17.10
C LYS A 243 10.10 3.49 -17.62
N LYS A 244 9.44 4.66 -17.49
CA LYS A 244 9.91 5.91 -18.10
C LYS A 244 10.82 6.74 -17.18
N GLY A 245 11.15 6.22 -15.99
CA GLY A 245 12.03 6.86 -15.03
C GLY A 245 11.35 7.98 -14.22
N ASP A 246 12.12 8.53 -13.26
CA ASP A 246 11.60 9.45 -12.25
C ASP A 246 11.46 10.90 -12.73
N THR A 247 12.04 11.25 -13.88
CA THR A 247 11.99 12.60 -14.45
C THR A 247 10.84 12.80 -15.44
N ASP A 248 10.10 11.74 -15.79
CA ASP A 248 8.94 11.85 -16.68
C ASP A 248 7.74 12.40 -15.91
N GLU A 249 7.30 13.62 -16.23
CA GLU A 249 6.18 14.30 -15.56
C GLU A 249 4.85 13.53 -15.61
N ARG A 250 4.68 12.61 -16.57
CA ARG A 250 3.50 11.73 -16.65
C ARG A 250 3.46 10.73 -15.50
N GLY A 251 4.63 10.43 -14.94
CA GLY A 251 4.80 9.56 -13.78
C GLY A 251 4.81 10.30 -12.44
N PHE A 252 4.78 11.64 -12.43
CA PHE A 252 4.73 12.41 -11.18
C PHE A 252 3.42 12.15 -10.45
N THR A 253 3.55 11.94 -9.15
CA THR A 253 2.44 11.61 -8.23
C THR A 253 2.27 12.67 -7.15
N TRP A 254 3.23 13.58 -6.96
CA TRP A 254 3.17 14.62 -5.93
C TRP A 254 3.49 16.01 -6.48
N GLY A 255 3.01 17.06 -5.80
CA GLY A 255 3.39 18.45 -6.03
C GLY A 255 2.63 19.16 -7.15
N LYS A 256 1.48 18.61 -7.55
CA LYS A 256 0.58 19.21 -8.57
C LYS A 256 -0.79 19.60 -8.01
N GLN A 257 -1.21 19.11 -6.83
CA GLN A 257 -2.52 19.40 -6.24
C GLN A 257 -2.51 19.59 -4.70
N PRO A 258 -2.07 20.75 -4.18
CA PRO A 258 -1.75 21.96 -4.93
C PRO A 258 -0.32 21.94 -5.49
N PRO A 259 -0.02 22.78 -6.50
CA PRO A 259 1.36 23.09 -6.86
C PRO A 259 2.12 23.64 -5.64
N HIS A 260 3.33 23.15 -5.42
CA HIS A 260 4.17 23.60 -4.31
C HIS A 260 5.20 24.64 -4.80
N GLU A 261 5.28 25.80 -4.15
CA GLU A 261 6.18 26.88 -4.59
C GLU A 261 7.66 26.57 -4.36
N ARG A 262 7.97 25.83 -3.28
CA ARG A 262 9.36 25.58 -2.85
C ARG A 262 9.97 24.28 -3.39
N PHE A 263 9.13 23.34 -3.82
CA PHE A 263 9.56 22.00 -4.20
C PHE A 263 8.91 21.63 -5.53
N PRO A 264 9.69 21.18 -6.52
CA PRO A 264 9.13 20.77 -7.79
C PRO A 264 8.25 19.53 -7.62
N ALA A 265 7.29 19.37 -8.51
CA ALA A 265 6.53 18.13 -8.61
C ALA A 265 7.47 16.94 -8.88
N ALA A 266 7.13 15.78 -8.35
CA ALA A 266 7.98 14.60 -8.38
C ALA A 266 7.17 13.29 -8.39
N ARG A 267 7.86 12.19 -8.68
CA ARG A 267 7.33 10.82 -8.60
C ARG A 267 7.71 10.21 -7.26
N PHE A 268 6.85 10.38 -6.27
CA PHE A 268 7.08 9.85 -4.93
C PHE A 268 6.58 8.41 -4.76
N ASP A 269 5.40 8.16 -5.31
CA ASP A 269 4.73 6.88 -5.20
C ASP A 269 5.27 5.92 -6.26
N LYS A 270 5.61 4.71 -5.85
CA LYS A 270 6.16 3.67 -6.73
C LYS A 270 5.49 2.33 -6.48
N ILE A 271 5.49 1.50 -7.53
CA ILE A 271 5.12 0.08 -7.45
C ILE A 271 6.36 -0.70 -7.88
N LEU A 272 7.09 -1.20 -6.90
CA LEU A 272 8.34 -1.94 -7.08
C LEU A 272 8.07 -3.44 -6.94
N TYR A 273 8.67 -4.27 -7.77
CA TYR A 273 8.46 -5.71 -7.71
C TYR A 273 9.73 -6.50 -7.99
N LEU A 274 9.77 -7.74 -7.51
CA LEU A 274 10.87 -8.67 -7.83
C LEU A 274 10.62 -9.32 -9.20
N PRO A 275 11.40 -9.02 -10.26
CA PRO A 275 11.13 -9.53 -11.59
C PRO A 275 11.52 -11.00 -11.75
N LYS A 276 11.08 -11.62 -12.86
CA LYS A 276 11.42 -13.02 -13.24
C LYS A 276 10.98 -14.07 -12.21
N LYS A 277 9.78 -13.90 -11.65
CA LYS A 277 9.19 -14.78 -10.63
C LYS A 277 7.88 -15.45 -11.04
N GLY A 278 7.56 -15.50 -12.34
CA GLY A 278 6.28 -16.05 -12.80
C GLY A 278 5.10 -15.12 -12.52
N TYR A 279 5.33 -13.81 -12.52
CA TYR A 279 4.28 -12.80 -12.53
C TYR A 279 4.78 -11.54 -13.23
N ARG A 280 3.86 -10.67 -13.64
CA ARG A 280 4.16 -9.34 -14.18
C ARG A 280 3.25 -8.30 -13.57
N VAL A 281 3.73 -7.06 -13.56
CA VAL A 281 2.99 -5.87 -13.15
C VAL A 281 2.89 -4.95 -14.35
N ASP A 282 1.68 -4.50 -14.67
CA ASP A 282 1.46 -3.54 -15.75
C ASP A 282 2.01 -2.16 -15.40
N GLU A 283 2.25 -1.34 -16.43
CA GLU A 283 2.64 0.05 -16.19
C GLU A 283 1.49 0.79 -15.51
N PRO A 284 1.72 1.43 -14.34
CA PRO A 284 0.65 2.04 -13.58
C PRO A 284 0.13 3.31 -14.25
N ARG A 285 -1.16 3.58 -14.03
CA ARG A 285 -1.79 4.87 -14.35
C ARG A 285 -2.10 5.63 -13.07
N ARG A 286 -2.14 6.95 -13.16
CA ARG A 286 -2.53 7.83 -12.06
C ARG A 286 -4.04 7.82 -11.86
N ILE A 287 -4.48 7.89 -10.61
CA ILE A 287 -5.87 8.05 -10.17
C ILE A 287 -5.95 9.23 -9.20
N GLY A 288 -7.16 9.72 -8.90
CA GLY A 288 -7.34 10.86 -8.00
C GLY A 288 -6.83 12.20 -8.53
N VAL A 289 -6.47 12.28 -9.83
CA VAL A 289 -6.01 13.51 -10.47
C VAL A 289 -7.15 14.51 -10.53
N GLY A 290 -6.99 15.64 -9.86
CA GLY A 290 -8.02 16.66 -9.81
C GLY A 290 -9.17 16.33 -8.85
N LEU A 291 -9.02 15.32 -7.97
CA LEU A 291 -10.10 14.90 -7.07
C LEU A 291 -10.18 15.81 -5.85
N LYS A 292 -11.35 16.40 -5.64
CA LYS A 292 -11.68 17.25 -4.49
C LYS A 292 -12.82 16.68 -3.68
N VAL A 293 -12.86 17.04 -2.41
CA VAL A 293 -13.97 16.72 -1.49
C VAL A 293 -15.25 17.30 -2.04
N VAL A 294 -16.28 16.46 -2.18
CA VAL A 294 -17.57 16.90 -2.70
C VAL A 294 -18.26 17.80 -1.67
N GLY A 295 -18.71 18.97 -2.12
CA GLY A 295 -19.52 19.88 -1.30
C GLY A 295 -18.75 20.67 -0.24
N ASP A 296 -17.42 20.66 -0.27
CA ASP A 296 -16.62 21.55 0.57
C ASP A 296 -16.85 23.03 0.18
N ARG A 297 -16.71 23.94 1.15
CA ARG A 297 -16.94 25.39 0.96
C ARG A 297 -15.64 26.20 0.96
N LEU A 298 -14.49 25.54 0.87
CA LEU A 298 -13.22 26.23 0.89
C LEU A 298 -12.97 26.91 -0.46
N PRO A 299 -12.46 28.15 -0.47
CA PRO A 299 -12.06 28.81 -1.71
C PRO A 299 -11.05 27.94 -2.48
N GLY A 300 -11.39 27.59 -3.73
CA GLY A 300 -10.56 26.71 -4.55
C GLY A 300 -10.78 25.21 -4.31
N GLY A 301 -11.63 24.81 -3.37
CA GLY A 301 -11.96 23.42 -3.03
C GLY A 301 -10.81 22.65 -2.37
N LEU A 302 -11.16 21.64 -1.58
CA LEU A 302 -10.20 20.81 -0.84
C LEU A 302 -9.83 19.58 -1.64
N TRP A 303 -8.55 19.40 -1.95
CA TRP A 303 -8.08 18.17 -2.58
C TRP A 303 -8.26 16.97 -1.65
N THR A 304 -8.61 15.84 -2.23
CA THR A 304 -8.75 14.58 -1.48
C THR A 304 -7.39 14.04 -1.02
N SER A 305 -6.31 14.38 -1.69
CA SER A 305 -4.92 14.14 -1.28
C SER A 305 -4.00 15.08 -2.08
N ASP A 306 -2.85 15.45 -1.54
CA ASP A 306 -1.79 16.12 -2.31
C ASP A 306 -1.03 15.16 -3.24
N HIS A 307 -1.24 13.85 -3.07
CA HIS A 307 -0.79 12.80 -3.98
C HIS A 307 -1.87 12.36 -4.97
N TYR A 308 -1.43 12.01 -6.18
CA TYR A 308 -2.16 11.11 -7.07
C TYR A 308 -1.93 9.66 -6.64
N GLY A 309 -2.98 8.85 -6.64
CA GLY A 309 -2.84 7.41 -6.46
C GLY A 309 -2.30 6.73 -7.72
N LEU A 310 -1.85 5.49 -7.58
CA LEU A 310 -1.45 4.61 -8.67
C LEU A 310 -2.39 3.41 -8.73
N TRP A 311 -2.85 3.07 -9.93
CA TRP A 311 -3.57 1.83 -10.24
C TRP A 311 -2.84 1.04 -11.30
N THR A 312 -2.79 -0.29 -11.15
CA THR A 312 -2.22 -1.22 -12.12
C THR A 312 -2.90 -2.59 -12.04
N LYS A 313 -2.50 -3.51 -12.92
CA LYS A 313 -2.86 -4.93 -12.85
C LYS A 313 -1.62 -5.78 -12.58
N VAL A 314 -1.81 -6.81 -11.77
CA VAL A 314 -0.81 -7.83 -11.47
C VAL A 314 -1.32 -9.15 -12.01
N HIS A 315 -0.47 -9.84 -12.78
CA HIS A 315 -0.82 -11.10 -13.42
C HIS A 315 0.15 -12.19 -12.99
N ILE A 316 -0.37 -13.31 -12.50
CA ILE A 316 0.41 -14.55 -12.42
C ILE A 316 0.65 -15.05 -13.84
N LEU A 317 1.92 -15.30 -14.12
CA LEU A 317 2.38 -15.93 -15.35
C LEU A 317 2.66 -17.40 -15.04
N ARG A 318 2.67 -18.22 -16.09
CA ARG A 318 2.97 -19.65 -16.05
C ARG A 318 4.07 -20.02 -15.06
#